data_AF-A0A8T3PZ09-F1
#
_entry.id   AF-A0A8T3PZ09-F1
#
_cell.length_a   1.000
_cell.length_b   1.000
_cell.length_c   1.000
_cell.angle_alpha   90.00
_cell.angle_beta   90.00
_cell.angle_gamma   90.00
#
_symmetry.space_group_name_H-M   'P 1'
#
loop_
_entity.id
_entity.type
_entity.pdbx_description
1 polymer ?
#
loop_
_entity_poly.entity_id
_entity_poly.type
_entity_poly.pdbx_seq_one_letter_code
_entity_poly.pdbx_strand_id
1 'polypeptide(L)'
;MSRLGRVAARAAIQLYPASWRRRYAAELRDLVEDGDAGIAEFVDLAAGAFGQHVIGGAPMRFEPAHRHPSAFAVAASLIMAPTFALVTLSLIGHELGISAVASAVDPVITSITRARIVDVALLAAPILAVALAALPLLDARFEPGDDGRLLAVRVRALPANLVVVGVALLLGAALAAHAVAESVLHAGA
;
A
#
# COMPACT_ATOMS: atom_id res chain seq x y z
N MET A 1 -10.88 -37.20 -13.05
CA MET A 1 -10.47 -36.65 -11.74
C MET A 1 -9.14 -37.25 -11.30
N SER A 2 -8.18 -36.45 -10.81
CA SER A 2 -6.97 -37.01 -10.17
C SER A 2 -7.17 -37.03 -8.65
N ARG A 3 -7.01 -38.19 -8.01
CA ARG A 3 -6.96 -38.28 -6.54
C ARG A 3 -5.93 -37.31 -5.94
N LEU A 4 -4.87 -37.03 -6.71
CA LEU A 4 -3.77 -36.14 -6.33
C LEU A 4 -4.22 -34.70 -6.11
N GLY A 5 -5.09 -34.14 -6.97
CA GLY A 5 -5.58 -32.75 -6.82
C GLY A 5 -6.33 -32.52 -5.51
N ARG A 6 -7.24 -33.44 -5.16
CA ARG A 6 -7.98 -33.38 -3.89
C ARG A 6 -7.09 -33.52 -2.66
N VAL A 7 -6.11 -34.42 -2.70
CA VAL A 7 -5.16 -34.59 -1.59
C VAL A 7 -4.30 -33.33 -1.41
N ALA A 8 -3.84 -32.75 -2.52
CA ALA A 8 -3.08 -31.50 -2.49
C ALA A 8 -3.92 -30.35 -1.93
N ALA A 9 -5.14 -30.13 -2.43
CA ALA A 9 -6.03 -29.08 -1.95
C ALA A 9 -6.33 -29.19 -0.44
N ARG A 10 -6.56 -30.41 0.07
CA ARG A 10 -6.71 -30.64 1.52
C ARG A 10 -5.45 -30.29 2.32
N ALA A 11 -4.27 -30.58 1.77
CA ALA A 11 -3.00 -30.22 2.39
C ALA A 11 -2.83 -28.69 2.44
N ALA A 12 -3.24 -27.96 1.40
CA ALA A 12 -3.20 -26.50 1.39
C ALA A 12 -4.09 -25.86 2.48
N ILE A 13 -5.25 -26.45 2.81
CA ILE A 13 -6.10 -25.97 3.91
C ILE A 13 -5.35 -25.99 5.26
N GLN A 14 -4.39 -26.91 5.45
CA GLN A 14 -3.59 -26.97 6.67
C GLN A 14 -2.59 -25.82 6.80
N LEU A 15 -2.26 -25.15 5.69
CA LEU A 15 -1.39 -23.97 5.67
C LEU A 15 -2.07 -22.72 6.22
N TYR A 16 -3.40 -22.74 6.43
CA TYR A 16 -4.11 -21.60 6.98
C TYR A 16 -3.87 -21.44 8.51
N PRO A 17 -3.92 -20.20 9.03
CA PRO A 17 -3.81 -19.93 10.47
C PRO A 17 -4.81 -20.76 11.31
N ALA A 18 -4.40 -21.18 12.50
CA ALA A 18 -5.24 -22.02 13.37
C ALA A 18 -6.61 -21.39 13.70
N SER A 19 -6.66 -20.07 13.88
CA SER A 19 -7.90 -19.32 14.12
C SER A 19 -8.87 -19.35 12.93
N TRP A 20 -8.35 -19.30 11.70
CA TRP A 20 -9.12 -19.40 10.47
C TRP A 20 -9.63 -20.84 10.28
N ARG A 21 -8.75 -21.83 10.46
CA ARG A 21 -9.10 -23.25 10.28
C ARG A 21 -10.23 -23.68 11.20
N ARG A 22 -10.26 -23.23 12.45
CA ARG A 22 -11.34 -23.54 13.40
C ARG A 22 -12.73 -23.08 12.93
N ARG A 23 -12.81 -22.06 12.07
CA ARG A 23 -14.08 -21.50 11.60
C ARG A 23 -14.49 -22.03 10.24
N TYR A 24 -13.54 -22.12 9.30
CA TYR A 24 -13.84 -22.31 7.88
C TYR A 24 -13.26 -23.58 7.26
N ALA A 25 -12.39 -24.32 7.97
CA ALA A 25 -11.74 -25.48 7.36
C ALA A 25 -12.69 -26.66 7.11
N ALA A 26 -13.83 -26.73 7.81
CA ALA A 26 -14.85 -27.75 7.56
C ALA A 26 -15.58 -27.45 6.23
N GLU A 27 -16.20 -26.27 6.14
CA GLU A 27 -16.92 -25.81 4.95
C GLU A 27 -16.03 -25.84 3.69
N LEU A 28 -14.78 -25.38 3.79
CA LEU A 28 -13.88 -25.39 2.64
C LEU A 28 -13.46 -26.81 2.22
N ARG A 29 -13.41 -27.78 3.14
CA ARG A 29 -13.16 -29.18 2.77
C ARG A 29 -14.35 -29.75 2.01
N ASP A 30 -15.56 -29.46 2.45
CA ASP A 30 -16.78 -29.92 1.79
C ASP A 30 -16.84 -29.38 0.34
N LEU A 31 -16.52 -28.09 0.15
CA LEU A 31 -16.41 -27.49 -1.20
C LEU A 31 -15.32 -28.14 -2.08
N VAL A 32 -14.18 -28.50 -1.50
CA VAL A 32 -13.10 -29.20 -2.21
C VAL A 32 -13.47 -30.65 -2.54
N GLU A 33 -14.38 -31.26 -1.77
CA GLU A 33 -14.88 -32.61 -2.01
C GLU A 33 -15.97 -32.65 -3.09
N ASP A 34 -16.83 -31.62 -3.11
CA ASP A 34 -17.90 -31.47 -4.09
C ASP A 34 -17.41 -30.91 -5.44
N GLY A 35 -16.28 -30.20 -5.44
CA GLY A 35 -15.68 -29.59 -6.63
C GLY A 35 -14.67 -30.45 -7.37
N ASP A 36 -14.39 -30.09 -8.63
CA ASP A 36 -13.30 -30.65 -9.43
C ASP A 36 -11.94 -30.00 -9.08
N ALA A 37 -11.47 -30.20 -7.84
CA ALA A 37 -10.22 -29.60 -7.37
C ALA A 37 -8.99 -30.14 -8.12
N GLY A 38 -8.37 -29.27 -8.93
CA GLY A 38 -7.14 -29.52 -9.66
C GLY A 38 -5.88 -29.03 -8.94
N ILE A 39 -4.74 -29.08 -9.64
CA ILE A 39 -3.48 -28.47 -9.16
C ILE A 39 -3.62 -26.94 -9.08
N ALA A 40 -4.43 -26.33 -9.94
CA ALA A 40 -4.71 -24.89 -9.90
C ALA A 40 -5.34 -24.48 -8.56
N GLU A 41 -6.42 -25.17 -8.12
CA GLU A 41 -7.01 -24.97 -6.79
C GLU A 41 -6.00 -25.10 -5.65
N PHE A 42 -5.05 -26.03 -5.73
CA PHE A 42 -4.00 -26.14 -4.73
C PHE A 42 -3.14 -24.86 -4.65
N VAL A 43 -2.71 -24.35 -5.82
CA VAL A 43 -1.91 -23.13 -5.89
C VAL A 43 -2.70 -21.94 -5.35
N ASP A 44 -3.97 -21.80 -5.73
CA ASP A 44 -4.83 -20.71 -5.25
C ASP A 44 -5.08 -20.80 -3.75
N LEU A 45 -5.34 -21.99 -3.22
CA LEU A 45 -5.51 -22.22 -1.78
C LEU A 45 -4.23 -21.93 -1.00
N ALA A 46 -3.06 -22.33 -1.52
CA ALA A 46 -1.76 -22.06 -0.90
C ALA A 46 -1.41 -20.58 -0.94
N ALA A 47 -1.68 -19.88 -2.05
CA ALA A 47 -1.53 -18.44 -2.18
C ALA A 47 -2.46 -17.70 -1.20
N GLY A 48 -3.71 -18.15 -1.07
CA GLY A 48 -4.67 -17.64 -0.09
C GLY A 48 -4.19 -17.84 1.35
N ALA A 49 -3.65 -19.03 1.68
CA ALA A 49 -3.10 -19.33 3.00
C ALA A 49 -1.91 -18.41 3.35
N PHE A 50 -1.00 -18.22 2.40
CA PHE A 50 0.12 -17.30 2.53
C PHE A 50 -0.36 -15.86 2.73
N GLY A 51 -1.34 -15.42 1.93
CA GLY A 51 -1.98 -14.12 2.09
C GLY A 51 -2.58 -13.93 3.50
N GLN A 52 -3.23 -14.95 4.05
CA GLN A 52 -3.78 -14.89 5.42
C GLN A 52 -2.70 -14.86 6.52
N HIS A 53 -1.54 -15.45 6.29
CA HIS A 53 -0.40 -15.34 7.22
C HIS A 53 0.27 -13.97 7.17
N VAL A 54 0.36 -13.34 5.98
CA VAL A 54 0.98 -12.03 5.80
C VAL A 54 0.05 -10.89 6.21
N ILE A 55 -1.22 -10.96 5.83
CA ILE A 55 -2.22 -9.90 6.06
C ILE A 55 -2.87 -10.07 7.45
N GLY A 56 -2.70 -11.25 8.06
CA GLY A 56 -3.41 -11.65 9.27
C GLY A 56 -4.84 -12.03 8.95
N GLY A 57 -5.33 -13.12 9.54
CA GLY A 57 -6.72 -13.59 9.48
C GLY A 57 -7.72 -12.48 9.82
N ALA A 58 -8.04 -11.62 8.87
CA ALA A 58 -8.86 -10.46 9.12
C ALA A 58 -10.25 -10.99 9.48
N PRO A 59 -10.78 -10.67 10.68
CA PRO A 59 -12.19 -10.94 10.93
C PRO A 59 -12.96 -10.24 9.81
N MET A 60 -13.78 -11.01 9.09
CA MET A 60 -14.66 -10.50 8.04
C MET A 60 -15.61 -9.51 8.72
N ARG A 61 -15.20 -8.24 8.75
CA ARG A 61 -16.02 -7.14 9.23
C ARG A 61 -16.65 -6.55 7.98
N PHE A 62 -17.97 -6.60 7.92
CA PHE A 62 -18.76 -5.72 7.06
C PHE A 62 -18.58 -4.30 7.59
N GLU A 63 -17.40 -3.71 7.37
CA GLU A 63 -17.22 -2.29 7.61
C GLU A 63 -17.86 -1.54 6.43
N PRO A 64 -18.55 -0.43 6.69
CA PRO A 64 -19.10 0.39 5.63
C PRO A 64 -18.00 0.79 4.64
N ALA A 65 -18.32 0.76 3.34
CA ALA A 65 -17.37 0.83 2.22
C ALA A 65 -16.36 1.99 2.27
N HIS A 66 -16.63 3.05 3.04
CA HIS A 66 -15.71 4.17 3.27
C HIS A 66 -14.46 3.80 4.09
N ARG A 67 -14.41 2.63 4.72
CA ARG A 67 -13.20 2.13 5.43
C ARG A 67 -12.40 1.11 4.61
N HIS A 68 -12.66 1.00 3.30
CA HIS A 68 -11.85 0.12 2.47
C HIS A 68 -10.42 0.68 2.37
N PRO A 69 -9.41 -0.04 2.85
CA PRO A 69 -8.05 0.48 2.95
C PRO A 69 -7.40 0.77 1.59
N SER A 70 -7.89 0.11 0.53
CA SER A 70 -7.55 0.40 -0.87
C SER A 70 -7.97 1.81 -1.32
N ALA A 71 -9.09 2.34 -0.82
CA ALA A 71 -9.54 3.69 -1.17
C ALA A 71 -8.56 4.76 -0.65
N PHE A 72 -7.99 4.56 0.54
CA PHE A 72 -6.95 5.43 1.09
C PHE A 72 -5.66 5.37 0.27
N ALA A 73 -5.24 4.19 -0.17
CA ALA A 73 -4.08 4.05 -1.06
C ALA A 73 -4.30 4.77 -2.40
N VAL A 74 -5.50 4.64 -2.99
CA VAL A 74 -5.86 5.37 -4.22
C VAL A 74 -5.83 6.89 -3.98
N ALA A 75 -6.47 7.37 -2.91
CA ALA A 75 -6.48 8.80 -2.60
C ALA A 75 -5.06 9.35 -2.37
N ALA A 76 -4.24 8.65 -1.58
CA ALA A 76 -2.84 9.00 -1.36
C ALA A 76 -2.03 8.99 -2.67
N SER A 77 -2.27 8.02 -3.54
CA SER A 77 -1.60 7.95 -4.85
C SER A 77 -1.98 9.13 -5.74
N LEU A 78 -3.26 9.50 -5.78
CA LEU A 78 -3.75 10.64 -6.56
C LEU A 78 -3.17 11.96 -6.06
N ILE A 79 -3.05 12.14 -4.74
CA ILE A 79 -2.42 13.33 -4.14
C ILE A 79 -0.93 13.40 -4.47
N MET A 80 -0.24 12.25 -4.44
CA MET A 80 1.20 12.18 -4.72
C MET A 80 1.55 12.26 -6.21
N ALA A 81 0.62 11.88 -7.10
CA ALA A 81 0.86 11.73 -8.53
C ALA A 81 1.46 12.99 -9.20
N PRO A 82 1.01 14.23 -8.94
CA PRO A 82 1.60 15.42 -9.53
C PRO A 82 3.07 15.61 -9.14
N THR A 83 3.40 15.45 -7.86
CA THR A 83 4.78 15.54 -7.37
C THR A 83 5.65 14.46 -7.98
N PHE A 84 5.16 13.21 -8.01
CA PHE A 84 5.88 12.10 -8.62
C PHE A 84 6.15 12.34 -10.10
N ALA A 85 5.15 12.80 -10.86
CA ALA A 85 5.27 13.08 -12.28
C ALA A 85 6.30 14.19 -12.53
N LEU A 86 6.23 15.30 -11.80
CA LEU A 86 7.18 16.40 -11.92
C LEU A 86 8.61 15.95 -11.62
N VAL A 87 8.84 15.31 -10.47
CA VAL A 87 10.18 14.83 -10.10
C VAL A 87 10.74 13.86 -11.14
N THR A 88 9.92 12.90 -11.59
CA THR A 88 10.34 11.90 -12.57
C THR A 88 10.65 12.54 -13.92
N LEU A 89 9.79 13.43 -14.41
CA LEU A 89 10.00 14.12 -15.68
C LEU A 89 11.20 15.06 -15.62
N SER A 90 11.41 15.76 -14.51
CA SER A 90 12.60 16.59 -14.28
C SER A 90 13.87 15.75 -14.34
N LEU A 91 13.91 14.61 -13.65
CA LEU A 91 15.06 13.70 -13.65
C LEU A 91 15.34 13.15 -15.05
N ILE A 92 14.30 12.73 -15.78
CA ILE A 92 14.43 12.24 -17.15
C ILE A 92 14.94 13.36 -18.10
N GLY A 93 14.43 14.57 -17.98
CA GLY A 93 14.81 15.69 -18.85
C GLY A 93 16.24 16.18 -18.58
N HIS A 94 16.58 16.38 -17.30
CA HIS A 94 17.80 17.09 -16.90
C HIS A 94 18.96 16.16 -16.59
N GLU A 95 18.74 15.06 -15.86
CA GLU A 95 19.81 14.14 -15.45
C GLU A 95 20.14 13.12 -16.55
N LEU A 96 19.13 12.64 -17.29
CA LEU A 96 19.35 11.71 -18.42
C LEU A 96 19.64 12.45 -19.74
N GLY A 97 19.61 13.78 -19.74
CA GLY A 97 19.94 14.61 -20.91
C GLY A 97 18.95 14.50 -22.07
N ILE A 98 17.72 14.08 -21.83
CA ILE A 98 16.70 13.95 -22.88
C ILE A 98 16.09 15.33 -23.15
N SER A 99 16.73 16.07 -24.05
CA SER A 99 16.35 17.45 -24.43
C SER A 99 14.90 17.61 -24.88
N ALA A 100 14.34 16.59 -25.53
CA ALA A 100 12.93 16.57 -25.93
C ALA A 100 11.97 16.60 -24.72
N VAL A 101 12.34 15.93 -23.63
CA VAL A 101 11.55 15.93 -22.38
C VAL A 101 11.74 17.24 -21.64
N ALA A 102 12.97 17.72 -21.50
CA ALA A 102 13.25 19.00 -20.85
C ALA A 102 12.47 20.15 -21.52
N SER A 103 12.57 20.29 -22.84
CA SER A 103 11.87 21.34 -23.60
C SER A 103 10.35 21.28 -23.51
N ALA A 104 9.77 20.08 -23.32
CA ALA A 104 8.34 19.91 -23.10
C ALA A 104 7.90 20.25 -21.66
N VAL A 105 8.77 19.99 -20.68
CA VAL A 105 8.44 20.07 -19.24
C VAL A 105 8.76 21.45 -18.66
N ASP A 106 9.81 22.12 -19.12
CA ASP A 106 10.24 23.43 -18.60
C ASP A 106 9.14 24.50 -18.65
N PRO A 107 8.33 24.64 -19.72
CA PRO A 107 7.22 25.60 -19.75
C PRO A 107 6.16 25.29 -18.68
N VAL A 108 5.95 24.00 -18.38
CA VAL A 108 4.99 23.55 -17.37
C VAL A 108 5.52 23.84 -15.98
N ILE A 109 6.78 23.48 -15.70
CA ILE A 109 7.44 23.77 -14.41
C ILE A 109 7.43 25.27 -14.14
N THR A 110 7.89 26.08 -15.10
CA THR A 110 7.94 27.55 -14.94
C THR A 110 6.56 28.19 -14.78
N SER A 111 5.50 27.60 -15.33
CA SER A 111 4.13 28.08 -15.11
C SER A 111 3.62 27.71 -13.72
N ILE A 112 3.97 26.52 -13.24
CA ILE A 112 3.55 26.00 -11.93
C ILE A 112 4.26 26.75 -10.78
N THR A 113 5.58 26.91 -10.87
CA THR A 113 6.40 27.51 -9.80
C THR A 113 6.20 29.01 -9.62
N ARG A 114 5.45 29.68 -10.52
CA ARG A 114 5.05 31.09 -10.32
C ARG A 114 4.12 31.25 -9.12
N ALA A 115 3.39 30.21 -8.74
CA ALA A 115 2.44 30.26 -7.65
C ALA A 115 3.02 29.56 -6.41
N ARG A 116 3.46 30.34 -5.41
CA ARG A 116 4.01 29.81 -4.13
C ARG A 116 3.13 28.75 -3.47
N ILE A 117 1.81 28.85 -3.62
CA ILE A 117 0.87 27.87 -3.06
C ILE A 117 1.05 26.48 -3.68
N VAL A 118 1.46 26.41 -4.96
CA VAL A 118 1.70 25.15 -5.63
C VAL A 118 3.01 24.52 -5.18
N ASP A 119 4.07 25.31 -4.95
CA ASP A 119 5.32 24.80 -4.37
C ASP A 119 5.09 24.17 -2.99
N VAL A 120 4.34 24.87 -2.13
CA VAL A 120 3.97 24.35 -0.81
C VAL A 120 3.11 23.09 -0.95
N ALA A 121 2.16 23.06 -1.88
CA ALA A 121 1.32 21.88 -2.10
C ALA A 121 2.13 20.68 -2.59
N LEU A 122 3.06 20.88 -3.53
CA LEU A 122 3.93 19.84 -4.07
C LEU A 122 4.87 19.27 -3.01
N LEU A 123 5.38 20.14 -2.12
CA LEU A 123 6.22 19.73 -0.98
C LEU A 123 5.40 19.01 0.11
N ALA A 124 4.17 19.45 0.37
CA ALA A 124 3.29 18.83 1.36
C ALA A 124 2.65 17.51 0.87
N ALA A 125 2.49 17.34 -0.44
CA ALA A 125 1.78 16.19 -1.02
C ALA A 125 2.34 14.81 -0.58
N PRO A 126 3.66 14.54 -0.58
CA PRO A 126 4.19 13.28 -0.08
C PRO A 126 3.87 13.05 1.41
N ILE A 127 3.91 14.10 2.24
CA ILE A 127 3.59 14.01 3.67
C ILE A 127 2.11 13.66 3.86
N LEU A 128 1.23 14.34 3.13
CA LEU A 128 -0.20 14.07 3.14
C LEU A 128 -0.52 12.66 2.62
N ALA A 129 0.19 12.20 1.58
CA ALA A 129 0.05 10.85 1.06
C ALA A 129 0.46 9.79 2.08
N VAL A 130 1.57 9.99 2.81
CA VAL A 130 1.95 9.12 3.93
C VAL A 130 0.88 9.12 5.02
N ALA A 131 0.41 10.29 5.45
CA ALA A 131 -0.60 10.39 6.49
C ALA A 131 -1.90 9.65 6.11
N LEU A 132 -2.37 9.83 4.86
CA LEU A 132 -3.57 9.16 4.35
C LEU A 132 -3.37 7.65 4.19
N ALA A 133 -2.23 7.22 3.66
CA ALA A 133 -1.94 5.80 3.45
C ALA A 133 -1.69 5.06 4.78
N ALA A 134 -1.17 5.75 5.79
CA ALA A 134 -0.94 5.22 7.14
C ALA A 134 -2.21 5.13 7.99
N LEU A 135 -3.21 5.97 7.71
CA LEU A 135 -4.45 6.04 8.48
C LEU A 135 -5.17 4.67 8.61
N PRO A 136 -5.39 3.89 7.53
CA PRO A 136 -5.99 2.56 7.66
C PRO A 136 -5.04 1.50 8.23
N LEU A 137 -3.75 1.79 8.37
CA LEU A 137 -2.80 0.86 9.02
C LEU A 137 -3.01 0.84 10.53
N LEU A 138 -3.58 1.89 11.12
CA LEU A 138 -3.76 2.04 12.56
C LEU A 138 -5.25 1.93 12.92
N ASP A 139 -5.73 0.75 13.29
CA ASP A 139 -7.07 0.57 13.89
C ASP A 139 -6.92 0.64 15.41
N ALA A 140 -7.12 1.84 15.97
CA ALA A 140 -7.13 2.07 17.42
C ALA A 140 -8.57 1.97 17.93
N ARG A 141 -8.85 1.00 18.80
CA ARG A 141 -10.18 0.80 19.41
C ARG A 141 -10.09 0.66 20.92
N PHE A 142 -11.08 1.21 21.60
CA PHE A 142 -11.28 0.94 23.02
C PHE A 142 -12.09 -0.35 23.15
N GLU A 143 -11.45 -1.41 23.64
CA GLU A 143 -12.09 -2.68 23.96
C GLU A 143 -12.31 -2.72 25.49
N PRO A 144 -13.50 -3.13 25.98
CA PRO A 144 -13.70 -3.36 27.41
C PRO A 144 -12.86 -4.57 27.85
N GLY A 145 -11.97 -4.37 28.80
CA GLY A 145 -11.20 -5.40 29.50
C GLY A 145 -11.62 -5.52 30.96
N ASP A 146 -11.17 -6.58 31.63
CA ASP A 146 -11.60 -6.94 32.99
C ASP A 146 -11.31 -5.85 34.05
N ASP A 147 -10.28 -5.02 33.82
CA ASP A 147 -9.87 -3.90 34.71
C ASP A 147 -10.22 -2.51 34.15
N GLY A 148 -10.99 -2.41 33.05
CA GLY A 148 -11.39 -1.14 32.45
C GLY A 148 -11.27 -1.11 30.92
N ARG A 149 -11.29 0.09 30.32
CA ARG A 149 -11.17 0.23 28.86
C ARG A 149 -9.70 0.10 28.44
N LEU A 150 -9.38 -0.93 27.66
CA LEU A 150 -8.06 -1.12 27.05
C LEU A 150 -8.05 -0.54 25.64
N LEU A 151 -6.98 0.17 25.29
CA LEU A 151 -6.76 0.64 23.92
C LEU A 151 -6.09 -0.49 23.12
N ALA A 152 -6.87 -1.20 22.31
CA ALA A 152 -6.36 -2.16 21.34
C ALA A 152 -5.94 -1.43 20.07
N VAL A 153 -4.63 -1.36 19.82
CA VAL A 153 -4.09 -0.86 18.55
C VAL A 153 -3.77 -2.06 17.66
N ARG A 154 -4.47 -2.18 16.54
CA ARG A 154 -4.19 -3.21 15.53
C ARG A 154 -3.50 -2.57 14.34
N VAL A 155 -2.34 -3.11 13.99
CA VAL A 155 -1.61 -2.71 12.79
C VAL A 155 -2.08 -3.59 11.63
N ARG A 156 -2.68 -2.97 10.61
CA ARG A 156 -3.12 -3.66 9.39
C ARG A 156 -2.19 -3.29 8.24
N ALA A 157 -1.13 -4.05 8.05
CA ALA A 157 -0.21 -3.86 6.93
C ALA A 157 -0.82 -4.36 5.62
N LEU A 158 -1.26 -3.45 4.75
CA LEU A 158 -1.72 -3.79 3.41
C LEU A 158 -0.65 -3.45 2.37
N PRO A 159 -0.32 -4.36 1.44
CA PRO A 159 0.77 -4.16 0.49
C PRO A 159 0.66 -2.85 -0.29
N ALA A 160 -0.54 -2.50 -0.78
CA ALA A 160 -0.75 -1.27 -1.53
C ALA A 160 -0.41 -0.02 -0.72
N ASN A 161 -0.84 0.04 0.54
CA ASN A 161 -0.55 1.16 1.44
C ASN A 161 0.94 1.25 1.76
N LEU A 162 1.59 0.11 2.00
CA LEU A 162 3.04 0.06 2.23
C LEU A 162 3.83 0.56 1.01
N VAL A 163 3.42 0.17 -0.20
CA VAL A 163 4.04 0.66 -1.44
C VAL A 163 3.88 2.18 -1.56
N VAL A 164 2.68 2.71 -1.35
CA VAL A 164 2.43 4.16 -1.43
C VAL A 164 3.25 4.91 -0.37
N VAL A 165 3.28 4.43 0.87
CA VAL A 165 4.11 5.03 1.93
C VAL A 165 5.59 4.98 1.55
N GLY A 166 6.08 3.85 1.04
CA GLY A 166 7.47 3.70 0.61
C GLY A 166 7.85 4.69 -0.50
N VAL A 167 7.02 4.79 -1.55
CA VAL A 167 7.24 5.75 -2.65
C VAL A 167 7.19 7.19 -2.15
N ALA A 168 6.23 7.53 -1.29
CA ALA A 168 6.10 8.87 -0.73
C ALA A 168 7.31 9.26 0.14
N LEU A 169 7.83 8.33 0.94
CA LEU A 169 9.04 8.55 1.74
C LEU A 169 10.28 8.75 0.86
N LEU A 170 10.43 7.97 -0.21
CA LEU A 170 11.54 8.12 -1.16
C LEU A 170 11.49 9.47 -1.88
N LEU A 171 10.30 9.88 -2.35
CA LEU A 171 10.08 11.20 -2.94
C LEU A 171 10.39 12.32 -1.95
N GLY A 172 9.86 12.24 -0.73
CA GLY A 172 10.10 13.23 0.31
C GLY A 172 11.59 13.36 0.67
N ALA A 173 12.30 12.23 0.77
CA ALA A 173 13.74 12.21 1.00
C ALA A 173 14.53 12.84 -0.16
N ALA A 174 14.16 12.54 -1.41
CA ALA A 174 14.79 13.12 -2.59
C ALA A 174 14.60 14.65 -2.65
N LEU A 175 13.38 15.13 -2.38
CA LEU A 175 13.07 16.56 -2.33
C LEU A 175 13.83 17.27 -1.20
N ALA A 176 13.87 16.67 0.00
CA ALA A 176 14.60 17.23 1.13
C ALA A 176 16.12 17.29 0.85
N ALA A 177 16.69 16.23 0.27
CA ALA A 177 18.10 16.19 -0.11
C ALA A 177 18.43 17.29 -1.15
N HIS A 178 17.56 17.48 -2.15
CA HIS A 178 17.71 18.53 -3.15
C HIS A 178 17.68 19.93 -2.52
N ALA A 179 16.69 20.21 -1.66
CA ALA A 179 16.56 21.50 -0.99
C ALA A 179 17.75 21.81 -0.05
N VAL A 180 18.27 20.79 0.65
CA VAL A 180 19.47 20.93 1.49
C VAL A 180 20.70 21.21 0.63
N ALA A 181 20.88 20.49 -0.47
CA ALA A 181 22.01 20.70 -1.38
C ALA A 181 22.02 22.12 -1.96
N GLU A 182 20.86 22.60 -2.42
CA GLU A 182 20.70 23.97 -2.93
C GLU A 182 21.00 25.02 -1.84
N SER A 183 20.50 24.80 -0.63
CA SER A 183 20.74 25.70 0.52
C SER A 183 22.22 25.79 0.89
N VAL A 184 22.93 24.65 0.88
CA VAL A 184 24.38 24.60 1.19
C VAL A 184 25.19 25.30 0.10
N LEU A 185 24.85 25.08 -1.18
CA LEU A 185 25.55 25.71 -2.31
C LEU A 185 25.40 27.23 -2.30
N HIS A 186 24.23 27.76 -1.93
CA HIS A 186 24.01 29.21 -1.83
C HIS A 186 24.59 29.84 -0.57
N ALA A 187 24.69 29.11 0.54
CA ALA A 187 25.28 29.63 1.78
C ALA A 187 26.82 29.61 1.78
N GLY A 188 27.44 28.78 0.93
CA GLY A 188 28.90 28.67 0.79
C GLY A 188 29.51 29.59 -0.26
N ALA A 189 28.69 30.32 -1.04
CA ALA A 189 29.10 31.30 -2.03
C ALA A 189 28.98 32.73 -1.48
#